data_AF-A0A957DYB1-F1
#
_entry.id   AF-A0A957DYB1-F1
#
_cell.length_a   1.000
_cell.length_b   1.000
_cell.length_c   1.000
_cell.angle_alpha   90.00
_cell.angle_beta   90.00
_cell.angle_gamma   90.00
#
_symmetry.space_group_name_H-M   'P 1'
#
loop_
_entity.id
_entity.type
_entity.pdbx_description
1 polymer ?
#
loop_
_entity_poly.entity_id
_entity_poly.type
_entity_poly.pdbx_seq_one_letter_code
_entity_poly.pdbx_strand_id
1 'polypeptide(L)'
;MLTRLRRKGKSRKGACLWIFSAGVFLLLKPYLSEIINRDEPIIIDTEYTGQDANIKGMILRHAMNSGFYLQKDSIIFSQIGRASTAHELAYYVQQGKTQAHFQIRLEDFLDLL
;
A
#
# COMPACT_ATOMS: atom_id res chain seq x y z
N MET A 1 -5.77 15.62 -2.14
CA MET A 1 -5.92 14.66 -1.02
C MET A 1 -5.38 15.14 0.32
N LEU A 2 -4.12 15.57 0.45
CA LEU A 2 -3.55 16.01 1.74
C LEU A 2 -4.38 17.09 2.44
N THR A 3 -4.83 18.11 1.71
CA THR A 3 -5.69 19.18 2.25
C THR A 3 -7.02 18.63 2.77
N ARG A 4 -7.62 17.63 2.10
CA ARG A 4 -8.88 16.99 2.51
C ARG A 4 -8.70 16.21 3.82
N LEU A 5 -7.62 15.43 3.95
CA LEU A 5 -7.32 14.71 5.20
C LEU A 5 -6.94 15.65 6.34
N ARG A 6 -6.23 16.75 6.06
CA ARG A 6 -5.94 17.80 7.04
C ARG A 6 -7.20 18.49 7.54
N ARG A 7 -8.18 18.76 6.66
CA ARG A 7 -9.50 19.28 7.04
C ARG A 7 -10.28 18.31 7.94
N LYS A 8 -10.06 16.99 7.79
CA LYS A 8 -10.57 15.94 8.69
C LYS A 8 -9.75 15.81 10.00
N GLY A 9 -8.89 16.77 10.33
CA GLY A 9 -8.11 16.80 11.57
C GLY A 9 -6.85 15.93 11.58
N LYS A 10 -6.44 15.33 10.45
CA LYS A 10 -5.19 14.56 10.39
C LYS A 10 -3.98 15.49 10.39
N SER A 11 -2.96 15.15 11.18
CA SER A 11 -1.64 15.79 11.09
C SER A 11 -1.03 15.57 9.71
N ARG A 12 -0.08 16.42 9.30
CA ARG A 12 0.62 16.27 8.01
C ARG A 12 1.22 14.87 7.84
N LYS A 13 1.92 14.39 8.86
CA LYS A 13 2.52 13.04 8.89
C LYS A 13 1.45 11.96 8.77
N GLY A 14 0.38 12.07 9.56
CA GLY A 14 -0.73 11.11 9.50
C GLY A 14 -1.40 11.08 8.13
N ALA A 15 -1.61 12.24 7.51
CA ALA A 15 -2.17 12.32 6.17
C ALA A 15 -1.28 11.67 5.11
N CYS A 16 0.06 11.84 5.19
CA CYS A 16 0.98 11.16 4.28
C CYS A 16 0.92 9.63 4.44
N LEU A 17 0.94 9.13 5.68
CA LEU A 17 0.84 7.69 5.94
C LEU A 17 -0.49 7.12 5.43
N TRP A 18 -1.59 7.84 5.60
CA TRP A 18 -2.89 7.43 5.06
C TRP A 18 -2.89 7.33 3.53
N ILE A 19 -2.27 8.30 2.84
CA ILE A 19 -2.17 8.27 1.38
C ILE A 19 -1.26 7.12 0.93
N PHE A 20 -0.14 6.90 1.60
CA PHE A 20 0.77 5.80 1.32
C PHE A 20 0.06 4.45 1.48
N SER A 21 -0.57 4.20 2.65
CA SER A 21 -1.32 2.98 2.92
C SER A 21 -2.48 2.77 1.95
N ALA A 22 -3.18 3.83 1.54
CA ALA A 22 -4.20 3.78 0.51
C ALA A 22 -3.62 3.32 -0.83
N GLY A 23 -2.48 3.86 -1.25
CA GLY A 23 -1.80 3.48 -2.49
C GLY A 23 -1.38 2.01 -2.48
N VAL A 24 -0.76 1.55 -1.38
CA VAL A 24 -0.38 0.14 -1.20
C VAL A 24 -1.62 -0.77 -1.28
N PHE A 25 -2.70 -0.42 -0.56
CA PHE A 25 -3.93 -1.20 -0.61
C PHE A 25 -4.50 -1.28 -2.03
N LEU A 26 -4.58 -0.16 -2.76
CA LEU A 26 -5.10 -0.13 -4.12
C LEU A 26 -4.27 -0.97 -5.09
N LEU A 27 -2.95 -1.02 -4.92
CA LEU A 27 -2.06 -1.89 -5.70
C LEU A 27 -2.33 -3.37 -5.41
N LEU A 28 -2.60 -3.72 -4.14
CA LEU A 28 -2.85 -5.09 -3.72
C LEU A 28 -4.27 -5.56 -4.03
N LYS A 29 -5.26 -4.66 -4.02
CA LYS A 29 -6.70 -4.96 -4.09
C LYS A 29 -7.08 -5.97 -5.19
N PRO A 30 -6.58 -5.87 -6.43
CA PRO A 30 -6.89 -6.84 -7.49
C PRO A 30 -6.44 -8.28 -7.19
N TYR A 31 -5.42 -8.43 -6.33
CA TYR A 31 -4.77 -9.70 -6.00
C TYR A 31 -5.18 -10.24 -4.62
N LEU A 32 -5.86 -9.45 -3.79
CA LEU A 32 -6.15 -9.81 -2.40
C LEU A 32 -6.91 -11.12 -2.26
N SER A 33 -7.90 -11.40 -3.13
CA SER A 33 -8.62 -12.67 -3.08
C SER A 33 -7.70 -13.87 -3.29
N GLU A 34 -6.76 -13.79 -4.23
CA GLU A 34 -5.81 -14.87 -4.50
C GLU A 34 -4.82 -15.04 -3.35
N ILE A 35 -4.26 -13.93 -2.86
CA ILE A 35 -3.32 -13.89 -1.73
C ILE A 35 -3.98 -14.52 -0.48
N ILE A 36 -5.21 -14.13 -0.16
CA ILE A 36 -5.96 -14.66 0.99
C ILE A 36 -6.22 -16.16 0.82
N ASN A 37 -6.66 -16.59 -0.36
CA ASN A 37 -6.98 -18.00 -0.62
C ASN A 37 -5.76 -18.91 -0.55
N ARG A 38 -4.57 -18.38 -0.85
CA ARG A 38 -3.30 -19.13 -0.81
C ARG A 38 -2.51 -18.96 0.49
N ASP A 39 -3.01 -18.16 1.42
CA ASP A 39 -2.32 -17.80 2.65
C ASP A 39 -0.91 -17.22 2.40
N GLU A 40 -0.78 -16.43 1.33
CA GLU A 40 0.51 -15.84 0.93
C GLU A 40 0.82 -14.60 1.79
N PRO A 41 2.06 -14.46 2.29
CA PRO A 41 2.45 -13.26 3.03
C PRO A 41 2.64 -12.06 2.08
N ILE A 42 2.11 -10.91 2.48
CA ILE A 42 2.32 -9.62 1.84
C ILE A 42 3.56 -8.98 2.48
N ILE A 43 4.67 -8.96 1.75
CA ILE A 43 5.91 -8.31 2.19
C ILE A 43 5.97 -6.88 1.65
N ILE A 44 6.09 -5.91 2.54
CA ILE A 44 6.20 -4.48 2.22
C ILE A 44 7.59 -4.00 2.62
N ASP A 45 8.25 -3.24 1.73
CA ASP A 45 9.56 -2.67 2.03
C ASP A 45 9.49 -1.67 3.19
N THR A 46 10.46 -1.73 4.09
CA THR A 46 10.55 -0.83 5.25
C THR A 46 11.15 0.52 4.82
N GLU A 47 10.33 1.42 4.28
CA GLU A 47 10.77 2.79 3.94
C GLU A 47 10.54 3.81 5.07
N TYR A 48 9.54 3.57 5.93
CA TYR A 48 9.10 4.52 6.97
C TYR A 48 9.43 4.00 8.38
N THR A 49 10.70 4.11 8.78
CA THR A 49 11.19 3.62 10.07
C THR A 49 10.27 4.02 11.24
N GLY A 50 9.78 3.00 11.96
CA GLY A 50 8.92 3.16 13.14
C GLY A 50 7.47 3.53 12.82
N GLN A 51 7.00 3.41 11.57
CA GLN A 51 5.60 3.61 11.19
C GLN A 51 4.91 2.33 10.71
N ASP A 52 5.61 1.21 10.68
CA ASP A 52 5.14 -0.09 10.18
C ASP A 52 3.80 -0.50 10.81
N ALA A 53 3.67 -0.38 12.13
CA ALA A 53 2.42 -0.69 12.84
C ALA A 53 1.26 0.22 12.42
N ASN A 54 1.52 1.51 12.18
CA ASN A 54 0.51 2.46 11.73
C ASN A 54 0.08 2.17 10.29
N ILE A 55 1.05 1.92 9.41
CA ILE A 55 0.80 1.60 7.99
C ILE A 55 0.04 0.28 7.90
N LYS A 56 0.46 -0.76 8.63
CA LYS A 56 -0.25 -2.03 8.75
C LYS A 56 -1.70 -1.82 9.17
N GLY A 57 -1.94 -1.09 10.25
CA GLY A 57 -3.30 -0.81 10.73
C GLY A 57 -4.17 -0.07 9.71
N MET A 58 -3.59 0.86 8.95
CA MET A 58 -4.31 1.58 7.88
C MET A 58 -4.63 0.66 6.70
N ILE A 59 -3.71 -0.19 6.26
CA ILE A 59 -3.95 -1.18 5.19
C ILE A 59 -5.05 -2.15 5.59
N LEU A 60 -4.98 -2.72 6.79
CA LEU A 60 -6.01 -3.62 7.33
C LEU A 60 -7.39 -2.93 7.34
N ARG A 61 -7.43 -1.66 7.72
CA ARG A 61 -8.67 -0.87 7.71
C ARG A 61 -9.21 -0.65 6.30
N HIS A 62 -8.36 -0.34 5.33
CA HIS A 62 -8.78 -0.21 3.92
C HIS A 62 -9.33 -1.53 3.36
N ALA A 63 -8.66 -2.65 3.67
CA ALA A 63 -9.10 -3.99 3.30
C ALA A 63 -10.48 -4.32 3.90
N MET A 64 -10.63 -4.17 5.22
CA MET A 64 -11.89 -4.44 5.91
C MET A 64 -13.04 -3.60 5.37
N ASN A 65 -12.82 -2.30 5.16
CA ASN A 65 -13.83 -1.41 4.57
C ASN A 65 -14.22 -1.77 3.13
N SER A 66 -13.35 -2.52 2.43
CA SER A 66 -13.57 -2.99 1.06
C SER A 66 -14.05 -4.44 1.00
N GLY A 67 -14.38 -5.06 2.14
CA GLY A 67 -14.89 -6.43 2.23
C GLY A 67 -13.81 -7.53 2.30
N PHE A 68 -12.54 -7.18 2.48
CA PHE A 68 -11.44 -8.13 2.61
C PHE A 68 -11.02 -8.30 4.08
N TYR A 69 -10.91 -9.54 4.54
CA TYR A 69 -10.37 -9.89 5.85
C TYR A 69 -8.93 -10.37 5.71
N LEU A 70 -7.98 -9.52 6.10
CA LEU A 70 -6.56 -9.85 6.17
C LEU A 70 -6.16 -10.16 7.61
N GLN A 71 -5.40 -11.23 7.80
CA GLN A 71 -4.78 -11.52 9.08
C GLN A 71 -3.69 -10.48 9.37
N LYS A 72 -3.57 -10.05 10.63
CA LYS A 72 -2.57 -9.04 11.02
C LYS A 72 -1.13 -9.49 10.70
N ASP A 73 -0.90 -10.79 10.79
CA ASP A 73 0.42 -11.39 10.62
C ASP A 73 0.72 -11.77 9.16
N SER A 74 -0.27 -11.66 8.25
CA SER A 74 -0.02 -11.84 6.81
C SER A 74 0.68 -10.64 6.18
N ILE A 75 0.70 -9.47 6.83
CA ILE A 75 1.45 -8.30 6.37
C ILE A 75 2.78 -8.22 7.12
N ILE A 76 3.89 -8.35 6.41
CA ILE A 76 5.25 -8.35 6.97
C ILE A 76 6.01 -7.14 6.41
N PHE A 77 6.67 -6.40 7.29
CA PHE A 77 7.61 -5.36 6.88
C PHE A 77 9.02 -5.93 6.93
N SER A 78 9.76 -5.80 5.83
CA SER A 78 11.13 -6.29 5.72
C SER A 78 11.92 -5.42 4.74
N GLN A 79 13.24 -5.40 4.85
CA GLN A 79 14.09 -4.73 3.87
C GLN A 79 14.10 -5.51 2.56
N ILE A 80 13.58 -4.91 1.51
CA ILE A 80 13.62 -5.43 0.14
C ILE A 80 14.88 -4.87 -0.53
N GLY A 81 15.91 -5.72 -0.64
CA GLY A 81 17.20 -5.31 -1.18
C GLY A 81 17.14 -4.83 -2.63
N ARG A 82 18.13 -4.03 -3.05
CA ARG A 82 18.27 -3.50 -4.41
C ARG A 82 18.40 -4.57 -5.50
N ALA A 83 18.83 -5.78 -5.13
CA ALA A 83 18.93 -6.92 -6.04
C ALA A 83 17.61 -7.69 -6.20
N SER A 84 16.54 -7.28 -5.52
CA SER A 84 15.24 -7.93 -5.66
C SER A 84 14.61 -7.60 -7.03
N THR A 85 13.88 -8.55 -7.59
CA THR A 85 13.09 -8.37 -8.81
C THR A 85 12.09 -7.21 -8.67
N ALA A 86 11.54 -7.01 -7.47
CA ALA A 86 10.62 -5.90 -7.20
C ALA A 86 11.29 -4.53 -7.38
N HIS A 87 12.52 -4.36 -6.86
CA HIS A 87 13.29 -3.13 -7.03
C HIS A 87 13.61 -2.86 -8.50
N GLU A 88 14.07 -3.89 -9.22
CA GLU A 88 14.40 -3.79 -10.64
C GLU A 88 13.18 -3.39 -11.49
N LEU A 89 12.03 -4.03 -11.26
CA LEU A 89 10.77 -3.72 -11.94
C LEU A 89 10.34 -2.27 -11.68
N ALA A 90 10.35 -1.83 -10.42
CA ALA A 90 9.99 -0.46 -10.07
C ALA A 90 10.92 0.55 -10.76
N TYR A 91 12.22 0.28 -10.79
CA TYR A 91 13.21 1.12 -11.45
C TYR A 91 13.00 1.18 -12.96
N TYR A 92 12.74 0.05 -13.63
CA TYR A 92 12.50 0.03 -15.08
C TYR A 92 11.19 0.70 -15.49
N VAL A 93 10.13 0.57 -14.69
CA VAL A 93 8.88 1.30 -14.90
C VAL A 93 9.14 2.80 -14.79
N GLN A 94 9.89 3.24 -13.77
CA GLN A 94 10.24 4.66 -13.58
C GLN A 94 11.07 5.22 -14.74
N GLN A 95 11.98 4.42 -15.30
CA GLN A 95 12.81 4.80 -16.46
C GLN A 95 12.06 4.72 -17.80
N GLY A 96 10.79 4.29 -17.81
CA GLY A 96 10.01 4.08 -19.04
C GLY A 96 10.50 2.91 -19.90
N LYS A 97 11.37 2.05 -19.35
CA LYS A 97 11.91 0.86 -20.03
C LYS A 97 10.91 -0.28 -20.10
N THR A 98 9.93 -0.28 -19.20
CA THR A 98 8.79 -1.19 -19.22
C THR A 98 7.52 -0.46 -18.79
N GLN A 99 6.35 -0.97 -19.17
CA GLN A 99 5.07 -0.39 -18.76
C GLN A 99 4.66 -0.89 -17.38
N ALA A 100 3.99 -0.02 -16.61
CA ALA A 100 3.36 -0.43 -15.36
C ALA A 100 2.21 -1.40 -15.67
N HIS A 101 2.20 -2.56 -15.00
CA HIS A 101 1.10 -3.52 -15.13
C HIS A 101 -0.22 -2.98 -14.59
N PHE A 102 -0.15 -2.05 -13.64
CA PHE A 102 -1.33 -1.44 -13.02
C PHE A 102 -1.09 0.05 -12.80
N GLN A 103 -2.13 0.86 -13.04
CA GLN A 103 -2.12 2.29 -12.82
C GLN A 103 -3.28 2.68 -11.92
N ILE A 104 -2.97 3.36 -10.82
CA ILE A 104 -3.95 3.93 -9.91
C ILE A 104 -4.21 5.37 -10.32
N ARG A 105 -5.47 5.74 -10.46
CA ARG A 105 -5.91 7.09 -10.78
C ARG A 105 -6.29 7.85 -9.52
N LEU A 106 -6.49 9.16 -9.64
CA LEU A 106 -6.86 9.99 -8.50
C LEU A 106 -8.23 9.60 -7.93
N GLU A 107 -9.16 9.19 -8.79
CA GLU A 107 -10.51 8.80 -8.40
C GLU A 107 -10.49 7.61 -7.45
N ASP A 108 -9.63 6.63 -7.70
CA ASP A 108 -9.45 5.44 -6.85
C ASP A 108 -9.08 5.83 -5.41
N PHE A 109 -8.24 6.86 -5.25
CA PHE A 109 -7.90 7.39 -3.93
C PHE A 109 -9.05 8.16 -3.28
N LEU A 110 -9.86 8.86 -4.06
CA LEU A 110 -10.99 9.66 -3.53
C LEU A 110 -12.13 8.79 -3.04
N ASP A 111 -12.35 7.64 -3.68
CA ASP A 111 -13.33 6.63 -3.27
C ASP A 111 -12.93 5.96 -1.94
N LEU A 112 -11.63 5.94 -1.63
CA LEU A 112 -11.09 5.31 -0.43
C LEU A 112 -10.95 6.25 0.80
N LEU A 113 -10.88 7.59 0.62
CA LEU A 113 -10.44 8.58 1.65
C LEU A 113 -11.48 9.65 2.04
#